data_AF-A0A2D0LE38-F1
#
_entry.id   AF-A0A2D0LE38-F1
#
_cell.length_a   1.000
_cell.length_b   1.000
_cell.length_c   1.000
_cell.angle_alpha   90.00
_cell.angle_beta   90.00
_cell.angle_gamma   90.00
#
_symmetry.space_group_name_H-M   'P 1'
#
loop_
_entity.id
_entity.type
_entity.pdbx_description
1 polymer ?
#
loop_
_entity_poly.entity_id
_entity_poly.type
_entity_poly.pdbx_seq_one_letter_code
_entity_poly.pdbx_strand_id
1 'polypeptide(L)' 'MPILLPTPVELNKGRIKFGALLIRPLRPSAVCLFTRYQIEDGEYSYGKFDSKSEALKFCQQLYERRLNEPINAGATSI' A
#
# COMPACT_ATOMS: atom_id res chain seq x y z
N MET A 1 -3.07 22.58 -5.51
CA MET A 1 -4.03 21.62 -6.08
C MET A 1 -4.47 20.68 -4.97
N PRO A 2 -5.77 20.35 -4.81
CA PRO A 2 -6.17 19.37 -3.82
C PRO A 2 -5.55 18.02 -4.18
N ILE A 3 -4.82 17.45 -3.24
CA ILE A 3 -4.26 16.11 -3.32
C ILE A 3 -5.43 15.13 -3.32
N LEU A 4 -5.66 14.43 -4.45
CA LEU A 4 -6.61 13.33 -4.50
C LEU A 4 -5.93 12.06 -3.97
N LEU A 5 -6.26 11.67 -2.74
CA LEU A 5 -5.94 10.34 -2.25
C LEU A 5 -6.66 9.30 -3.12
N PRO A 6 -5.97 8.21 -3.52
CA PRO A 6 -6.63 7.11 -4.22
C PRO A 6 -7.77 6.55 -3.39
N THR A 7 -8.89 6.24 -4.03
CA THR A 7 -9.95 5.48 -3.37
C THR A 7 -9.54 4.01 -3.29
N PRO A 8 -9.60 3.37 -2.11
CA PRO A 8 -9.38 1.93 -2.01
C PRO A 8 -10.44 1.16 -2.81
N VAL A 9 -10.01 0.24 -3.67
CA VAL A 9 -10.90 -0.63 -4.45
C VAL A 9 -10.70 -2.07 -4.00
N GLU A 10 -11.77 -2.71 -3.56
CA GLU A 10 -11.74 -4.14 -3.23
C GLU A 10 -11.69 -5.00 -4.49
N LEU A 11 -10.79 -5.97 -4.47
CA LEU A 11 -10.58 -6.96 -5.51
C LEU A 11 -10.89 -8.36 -4.98
N ASN A 12 -10.91 -9.33 -5.90
CA ASN A 12 -11.13 -10.73 -5.57
C ASN A 12 -10.18 -11.24 -4.47
N LYS A 13 -10.69 -12.13 -3.61
CA LYS A 13 -9.96 -12.76 -2.50
C LYS A 13 -9.50 -11.78 -1.42
N GLY A 14 -10.25 -10.70 -1.20
CA GLY A 14 -9.98 -9.72 -0.15
C GLY A 14 -8.74 -8.85 -0.38
N ARG A 15 -8.24 -8.81 -1.62
CA ARG A 15 -7.16 -7.90 -2.03
C ARG A 15 -7.73 -6.49 -2.17
N ILE A 16 -6.91 -5.47 -1.98
CA ILE A 16 -7.34 -4.08 -2.09
C ILE A 16 -6.30 -3.32 -2.91
N LYS A 17 -6.75 -2.64 -3.95
CA LYS A 17 -5.90 -1.73 -4.72
C LYS A 17 -6.06 -0.32 -4.16
N PHE A 18 -4.94 0.33 -3.85
CA PHE A 18 -4.88 1.70 -3.37
C PHE A 18 -3.90 2.47 -4.26
N GLY A 19 -4.40 2.99 -5.39
CA GLY A 19 -3.54 3.56 -6.43
C GLY A 19 -2.61 2.50 -7.05
N ALA A 20 -1.31 2.67 -6.84
CA ALA A 20 -0.24 1.76 -7.24
C ALA A 20 0.06 0.69 -6.17
N LEU A 21 -0.40 0.88 -4.93
CA LEU A 21 -0.22 -0.08 -3.85
C LEU A 21 -1.28 -1.18 -3.93
N LEU A 22 -0.88 -2.39 -3.59
CA LEU A 22 -1.73 -3.56 -3.43
C LEU A 22 -1.62 -4.06 -1.98
N ILE A 23 -2.76 -4.17 -1.33
CA ILE A 23 -2.91 -4.83 -0.03
C ILE A 23 -3.38 -6.25 -0.29
N ARG A 24 -2.60 -7.24 0.14
CA ARG A 24 -2.90 -8.66 -0.01
C ARG A 24 -3.09 -9.31 1.36
N PRO A 25 -4.20 -10.03 1.60
CA PRO A 25 -4.32 -10.87 2.77
C PRO A 25 -3.38 -12.08 2.64
N LEU A 26 -2.57 -12.29 3.66
CA LEU A 26 -1.73 -13.45 3.86
C LEU A 26 -2.51 -14.47 4.67
N ARG A 27 -2.55 -15.71 4.17
CA ARG A 27 -3.21 -16.80 4.88
C ARG A 27 -2.46 -17.10 6.19
N PRO A 28 -3.19 -17.49 7.25
CA PRO A 28 -2.57 -18.04 8.44
C PRO A 28 -1.61 -19.18 8.11
N SER A 29 -0.54 -19.29 8.90
CA SER A 29 0.50 -20.30 8.78
C SER A 29 0.88 -20.83 10.16
N ALA A 30 1.73 -21.86 10.23
CA ALA A 30 2.21 -22.41 11.49
C ALA A 30 2.91 -21.38 12.39
N VAL A 31 3.45 -20.30 11.81
CA VAL A 31 4.17 -19.23 12.53
C VAL A 31 3.26 -18.03 12.86
N CYS A 32 2.13 -17.88 12.16
CA CYS A 32 1.19 -16.78 12.37
C CYS A 32 -0.23 -17.29 12.19
N LEU A 33 -0.92 -17.50 13.32
CA LEU A 33 -2.23 -18.16 13.37
C LEU A 33 -3.38 -17.28 12.88
N PHE A 34 -3.14 -16.01 12.61
CA PHE A 34 -4.13 -15.04 12.15
C PHE A 34 -3.74 -14.44 10.79
N THR A 35 -4.75 -13.90 10.09
CA THR A 35 -4.59 -13.26 8.78
C THR A 35 -3.84 -11.94 8.94
N ARG A 36 -2.77 -11.77 8.15
CA ARG A 36 -2.04 -10.50 8.04
C ARG A 36 -2.28 -9.86 6.68
N TYR A 37 -1.97 -8.58 6.57
CA TYR A 37 -2.12 -7.80 5.35
C TYR A 37 -0.75 -7.31 4.91
N GLN A 38 -0.28 -7.80 3.75
CA GLN A 38 0.97 -7.35 3.14
C GLN A 38 0.69 -6.21 2.18
N ILE A 39 1.54 -5.19 2.20
CA ILE A 39 1.50 -4.08 1.23
C ILE A 39 2.67 -4.24 0.26
N GLU A 40 2.40 -4.10 -1.02
CA GLU A 40 3.38 -4.16 -2.11
C GLU A 40 2.98 -3.25 -3.27
N ASP A 41 3.93 -2.81 -4.09
CA ASP A 41 3.68 -2.08 -5.36
C ASP A 41 4.05 -2.90 -6.61
N GLY A 42 4.37 -4.18 -6.42
CA GLY A 42 4.83 -5.09 -7.46
C GLY A 42 6.35 -5.26 -7.50
N GLU A 43 7.12 -4.26 -7.07
CA GLU A 43 8.58 -4.33 -6.98
C GLU A 43 9.05 -4.50 -5.53
N TYR A 44 8.44 -3.77 -4.60
CA TYR A 44 8.82 -3.75 -3.20
C TYR A 44 7.66 -4.16 -2.30
N SER A 45 8.00 -4.84 -1.19
CA SER A 45 7.08 -5.04 -0.07
C SER A 45 7.39 -4.04 1.03
N TYR A 46 6.36 -3.31 1.46
CA TYR A 46 6.50 -2.24 2.45
C TYR A 46 6.22 -2.70 3.89
N GLY A 47 5.82 -3.96 4.06
CA GLY A 47 5.57 -4.54 5.38
C GLY A 47 4.31 -5.39 5.45
N LYS A 48 4.08 -5.95 6.64
CA LYS A 48 2.95 -6.79 7.00
C LYS A 48 2.27 -6.19 8.22
N PHE A 49 0.95 -6.14 8.19
CA PHE A 49 0.12 -5.53 9.23
C PHE A 49 -0.87 -6.55 9.75
N ASP A 50 -1.21 -6.44 11.03
CA ASP A 50 -2.12 -7.39 11.67
C ASP A 50 -3.59 -7.07 11.32
N SER A 51 -3.88 -5.85 10.85
CA SER A 51 -5.22 -5.44 10.43
C SER A 51 -5.26 -4.74 9.07
N LYS A 52 -6.42 -4.87 8.39
CA LYS A 52 -6.73 -4.18 7.12
C LYS A 52 -6.69 -2.66 7.29
N SER A 53 -7.23 -2.16 8.39
CA SER A 53 -7.32 -0.72 8.67
C SER A 53 -5.95 -0.09 8.86
N GLU A 54 -5.02 -0.77 9.53
CA GLU A 54 -3.63 -0.31 9.64
C GLU A 54 -2.93 -0.31 8.28
N ALA A 55 -3.11 -1.36 7.48
CA ALA A 55 -2.52 -1.41 6.15
C ALA A 55 -3.02 -0.26 5.26
N LEU A 56 -4.32 0.08 5.34
CA LEU A 56 -4.90 1.21 4.63
C LEU A 56 -4.38 2.57 5.13
N LYS A 57 -4.29 2.77 6.44
CA LYS A 57 -3.70 3.98 7.02
C LYS A 57 -2.26 4.17 6.58
N PHE A 58 -1.48 3.09 6.55
CA PHE A 58 -0.11 3.13 6.06
C PHE A 58 -0.03 3.49 4.57
N CYS A 59 -0.93 2.94 3.73
CA CYS A 59 -1.02 3.33 2.32
C CYS A 59 -1.32 4.83 2.16
N GLN A 60 -2.24 5.38 2.96
CA GLN A 60 -2.55 6.81 2.95
C GLN A 60 -1.31 7.64 3.31
N GLN A 61 -0.63 7.30 4.40
CA GLN A 61 0.60 7.98 4.83
C GLN A 61 1.71 7.91 3.78
N LEU A 62 1.88 6.76 3.11
CA LEU A 62 2.84 6.62 2.02
C LEU A 62 2.54 7.57 0.85
N TYR A 63 1.27 7.68 0.46
CA TYR A 63 0.84 8.59 -0.58
C TYR A 63 1.02 10.05 -0.18
N GLU A 64 0.61 10.41 1.04
CA GLU A 64 0.83 11.74 1.59
C GLU A 64 2.33 12.09 1.62
N ARG A 65 3.19 11.14 2.00
CA ARG A 65 4.64 11.36 2.02
C ARG A 65 5.20 11.53 0.62
N ARG A 66 4.85 10.68 -0.35
CA ARG A 66 5.31 10.78 -1.74
C ARG A 66 4.85 12.06 -2.44
N LEU A 67 3.68 12.57 -2.05
CA LEU A 67 3.18 13.85 -2.56
C LEU A 67 3.89 15.05 -1.93
N ASN A 68 4.37 14.90 -0.69
CA ASN A 68 5.17 15.89 0.01
C ASN A 68 6.67 15.74 -0.25
N GLU A 69 7.12 14.69 -0.93
CA GLU A 69 8.48 14.61 -1.42
C GLU A 69 8.65 15.74 -2.45
N PRO A 70 9.67 16.60 -2.29
CA PRO A 70 9.96 17.58 -3.32
C PRO A 70 10.13 16.82 -4.63
N ILE A 71 9.49 17.30 -5.69
CA ILE A 71 9.76 16.86 -7.05
C ILE A 71 11.24 17.17 -7.28
N ASN A 72 12.12 16.25 -6.93
CA ASN A 72 13.49 16.24 -7.41
C ASN A 72 13.34 15.89 -8.89
N ALA A 73 13.06 16.94 -9.67
CA ALA A 73 13.14 16.95 -11.12
C ALA A 73 14.60 16.64 -11.51
N GLY A 74 14.94 15.36 -11.46
CA GLY A 74 16.26 14.82 -11.71
C GLY A 74 16.21 13.39 -12.28
N ALA A 75 15.06 12.97 -12.80
CA ALA A 75 14.88 11.70 -13.49
C ALA A 75 14.18 11.89 -14.84
N THR A 76 14.69 12.80 -15.67
CA THR A 76 14.49 12.75 -17.12
C THR A 76 15.76 13.31 -17.77
N SER A 77 16.73 12.43 -17.98
CA SER A 77 17.74 12.61 -19.02
C SER A 77 17.58 11.45 -19.98
N ILE A 78 16.92 11.72 -21.11
CA ILE A 78 17.15 11.13 -22.43
C ILE A 78 16.83 12.20 -23.47
#